data_AF-A0A453FEI0-F1
#
_entry.id   AF-A0A453FEI0-F1
#
_cell.length_a   1.000
_cell.length_b   1.000
_cell.length_c   1.000
_cell.angle_alpha   90.00
_cell.angle_beta   90.00
_cell.angle_gamma   90.00
#
_symmetry.space_group_name_H-M   'P 1'
#
loop_
_entity.id
_entity.type
_entity.pdbx_description
1 polymer ?
#
loop_
_entity_poly.entity_id
_entity_poly.type
_entity_poly.pdbx_seq_one_letter_code
_entity_poly.pdbx_strand_id
1 'polypeptide(L)'
;VNMLRFHGSYQLGQMDNRETENGLVEAVAVLVSTMPRMRPDLPKGKLGQCCKTRPDFIKAWEKWRGQVSKLECSAFWIQCSHQKTRDGLKNLLHIMMGNIKDLTAATSHWLELFASHFLYIRPFTVGFEGMHHLAQKCIQLKPSFDTNGLTGLLNGILSENPEVVLAECTKKFGPWMVTHCMELLAADNDYADIMLHEERPNFGGISIEELHRLVYAQVLCSHSSTWQIAPTYLSSCLNQGLGLLEILLLKQPIQDNRLVLKVRLFNLIFTCGVSVFFSVT
;
A
#
# COMPACT_ATOMS: atom_id res chain seq x y z
N VAL A 1 21.89 -6.90 -9.25
CA VAL A 1 22.46 -7.61 -10.42
C VAL A 1 23.35 -6.69 -11.23
N ASN A 2 22.81 -5.65 -11.89
CA ASN A 2 23.62 -4.71 -12.66
C ASN A 2 24.74 -4.07 -11.82
N MET A 3 24.45 -3.56 -10.62
CA MET A 3 25.50 -3.01 -9.74
C MET A 3 26.57 -4.05 -9.33
N LEU A 4 26.19 -5.32 -9.15
CA LEU A 4 27.16 -6.39 -8.86
C LEU A 4 28.08 -6.64 -10.05
N ARG A 5 27.52 -6.66 -11.26
CA ARG A 5 28.27 -6.87 -12.50
C ARG A 5 29.07 -5.65 -12.94
N PHE A 6 28.65 -4.44 -12.58
CA PHE A 6 29.40 -3.21 -12.86
C PHE A 6 30.59 -3.02 -11.92
N HIS A 7 30.50 -3.45 -10.66
CA HIS A 7 31.61 -3.34 -9.69
C HIS A 7 32.51 -4.59 -9.66
N GLY A 8 32.00 -5.74 -10.08
CA GLY A 8 32.77 -6.97 -10.27
C GLY A 8 33.64 -6.91 -11.53
N SER A 9 34.73 -6.15 -11.48
CA SER A 9 36.00 -6.50 -12.16
C SER A 9 35.92 -6.87 -13.66
N TYR A 10 35.31 -6.03 -14.50
CA TYR A 10 35.52 -6.05 -15.95
C TYR A 10 36.47 -4.94 -16.42
N GLN A 11 37.57 -4.70 -15.70
CA GLN A 11 38.71 -4.02 -16.30
C GLN A 11 39.49 -5.08 -17.09
N LEU A 12 39.58 -4.91 -18.42
CA LEU A 12 40.16 -5.89 -19.37
C LEU A 12 41.55 -6.43 -18.97
N GLY A 13 42.30 -5.74 -18.11
CA GLY A 13 43.63 -6.17 -17.64
C GLY A 13 43.67 -6.99 -16.33
N GLN A 14 42.54 -7.30 -15.69
CA GLN A 14 42.50 -8.04 -14.40
C GLN A 14 41.79 -9.41 -14.47
N MET A 15 41.41 -9.86 -15.68
CA MET A 15 40.56 -11.05 -15.84
C MET A 15 41.25 -12.34 -15.37
N ASP A 16 42.54 -12.53 -15.68
CA ASP A 16 43.26 -13.78 -15.37
C ASP A 16 43.56 -13.97 -13.88
N ASN A 17 43.64 -12.88 -13.09
CA ASN A 17 44.01 -12.93 -11.66
C ASN A 17 42.81 -12.96 -10.70
N ARG A 18 41.57 -12.90 -11.19
CA ARG A 18 40.35 -12.78 -10.37
C ARG A 18 39.19 -13.67 -10.81
N GLU A 19 39.50 -14.79 -11.46
CA GLU A 19 38.48 -15.71 -11.96
C GLU A 19 37.55 -16.23 -10.85
N THR A 20 38.10 -16.57 -9.68
CA THR A 20 37.32 -17.04 -8.53
C THR A 20 36.38 -15.95 -8.00
N GLU A 21 36.89 -14.72 -7.81
CA GLU A 21 36.10 -13.58 -7.36
C GLU A 21 34.96 -13.28 -8.35
N ASN A 22 35.26 -13.25 -9.64
CA ASN A 22 34.27 -13.01 -10.70
C ASN A 22 33.22 -14.13 -10.75
N GLY A 23 33.65 -15.39 -10.59
CA GLY A 23 32.76 -16.54 -10.50
C GLY A 23 31.82 -16.46 -9.31
N LEU A 24 32.30 -16.04 -8.13
CA LEU A 24 31.48 -15.84 -6.94
C LEU A 24 30.50 -14.67 -7.11
N VAL A 25 30.94 -13.55 -7.69
CA VAL A 25 30.04 -12.42 -8.02
C VAL A 25 28.92 -12.87 -8.94
N GLU A 26 29.24 -13.63 -9.99
CA GLU A 26 28.25 -14.12 -10.94
C GLU A 26 27.32 -15.16 -10.30
N ALA A 27 27.84 -16.06 -9.47
CA ALA A 27 27.02 -17.03 -8.73
C ALA A 27 25.99 -16.32 -7.82
N VAL A 28 26.41 -15.30 -7.07
CA VAL A 28 25.49 -14.49 -6.26
C VAL A 28 24.52 -13.71 -7.14
N ALA A 29 24.99 -13.14 -8.25
CA ALA A 29 24.13 -12.42 -9.20
C ALA A 29 23.05 -13.33 -9.80
N VAL A 30 23.37 -14.59 -10.12
CA VAL A 30 22.42 -15.60 -10.57
C VAL A 30 21.40 -15.87 -9.47
N LEU A 31 21.82 -16.14 -8.23
CA LEU A 31 20.88 -16.39 -7.13
C LEU A 31 19.92 -15.21 -6.91
N VAL A 32 20.40 -13.97 -6.94
CA VAL A 32 19.54 -12.78 -6.87
C VAL A 32 18.58 -12.71 -8.07
N SER A 33 19.05 -13.10 -9.26
CA SER A 33 18.27 -13.09 -10.50
C SER A 33 17.25 -14.22 -10.58
N THR A 34 17.44 -15.32 -9.86
CA THR A 34 16.54 -16.49 -9.87
C THR A 34 15.65 -16.57 -8.64
N MET A 35 15.67 -15.56 -7.76
CA MET A 35 14.81 -15.52 -6.58
C MET A 35 13.33 -15.76 -6.96
N PRO A 36 12.64 -16.75 -6.38
CA PRO A 36 11.26 -17.05 -6.71
C PRO A 36 10.32 -15.88 -6.44
N ARG A 37 9.30 -15.70 -7.31
CA ARG A 37 8.30 -14.65 -7.23
C ARG A 37 6.91 -15.24 -7.51
N MET A 38 5.96 -14.98 -6.62
CA MET A 38 4.53 -15.22 -6.89
C MET A 38 4.03 -14.18 -7.89
N ARG A 39 3.99 -14.54 -9.18
CA ARG A 39 3.48 -13.69 -10.27
C ARG A 39 2.92 -14.57 -11.41
N PRO A 40 1.80 -14.18 -12.03
CA PRO A 40 1.21 -14.93 -13.14
C PRO A 40 2.16 -15.09 -14.32
N ASP A 41 2.76 -13.99 -14.78
CA ASP A 41 3.69 -13.97 -15.92
C ASP A 41 4.87 -13.03 -15.66
N LEU A 42 6.02 -13.35 -16.26
CA LEU A 42 7.22 -12.51 -16.24
C LEU A 42 7.55 -12.04 -17.65
N PRO A 43 7.58 -10.73 -17.91
CA PRO A 43 8.10 -10.21 -19.17
C PRO A 43 9.55 -10.67 -19.37
N LYS A 44 9.92 -10.97 -20.62
CA LYS A 44 11.29 -11.38 -20.98
C LYS A 44 12.30 -10.37 -20.43
N GLY A 45 13.33 -10.86 -19.74
CA GLY A 45 14.41 -10.03 -19.18
C GLY A 45 14.16 -9.46 -17.78
N LYS A 46 13.02 -9.75 -17.13
CA LYS A 46 12.83 -9.42 -15.71
C LYS A 46 13.42 -10.51 -14.81
N LEU A 47 13.82 -10.11 -13.59
CA LEU A 47 14.43 -10.99 -12.60
C LEU A 47 13.37 -11.82 -11.86
N GLY A 48 13.76 -13.04 -11.51
CA GLY A 48 13.03 -13.95 -10.64
C GLY A 48 12.48 -15.16 -11.37
N GLN A 49 12.31 -16.26 -10.63
CA GLN A 49 11.58 -17.42 -11.13
C GLN A 49 10.09 -17.23 -10.86
N CYS A 50 9.26 -17.21 -11.91
CA CYS A 50 7.81 -17.08 -11.75
C CYS A 50 7.17 -18.35 -11.20
N CYS A 51 6.30 -18.18 -10.21
CA CYS A 51 5.47 -19.23 -9.65
C CYS A 51 4.01 -18.76 -9.66
N LYS A 52 3.13 -19.57 -10.27
CA LYS A 52 1.71 -19.27 -10.40
C LYS A 52 0.93 -19.67 -9.16
N THR A 53 1.32 -20.76 -8.53
CA THR A 53 0.63 -21.34 -7.39
C THR A 53 1.48 -21.24 -6.12
N ARG A 54 0.82 -21.20 -4.97
CA ARG A 54 1.48 -21.19 -3.66
C ARG A 54 2.37 -22.42 -3.44
N PRO A 55 1.96 -23.67 -3.74
CA PRO A 55 2.81 -24.84 -3.59
C PRO A 55 4.09 -24.77 -4.44
N ASP A 56 3.97 -24.35 -5.71
CA ASP A 56 5.12 -24.22 -6.60
C ASP A 56 6.12 -23.20 -6.09
N PHE A 57 5.61 -22.07 -5.58
CA PHE A 57 6.46 -21.05 -4.98
C PHE A 57 7.19 -21.55 -3.75
N ILE A 58 6.51 -22.24 -2.82
CA ILE A 58 7.15 -22.76 -1.61
C ILE A 58 8.29 -23.71 -2.00
N LYS A 59 8.03 -24.66 -2.90
CA LYS A 59 9.03 -25.60 -3.40
C LYS A 59 10.22 -24.89 -4.06
N ALA A 60 9.95 -23.89 -4.92
CA ALA A 60 10.99 -23.12 -5.57
C ALA A 60 11.80 -22.28 -4.57
N TRP A 61 11.14 -21.66 -3.60
CA TRP A 61 11.76 -20.81 -2.58
C TRP A 61 12.65 -21.61 -1.63
N GLU A 62 12.20 -22.78 -1.18
CA GLU A 62 13.01 -23.71 -0.39
C GLU A 62 14.22 -24.22 -1.17
N LYS A 63 14.02 -24.61 -2.43
CA LYS A 63 15.12 -25.01 -3.33
C LYS A 63 16.14 -23.88 -3.51
N TRP A 64 15.66 -22.66 -3.78
CA TRP A 64 16.50 -21.48 -3.93
C TRP A 64 17.28 -21.20 -2.64
N ARG A 65 16.63 -21.26 -1.48
CA ARG A 65 17.29 -21.09 -0.18
C ARG A 65 18.36 -22.16 0.07
N GLY A 66 18.10 -23.39 -0.35
CA GLY A 66 19.08 -24.47 -0.35
C GLY A 66 20.30 -24.18 -1.25
N GLN A 67 20.10 -23.55 -2.41
CA GLN A 67 21.20 -23.11 -3.28
C GLN A 67 22.03 -21.98 -2.65
N VAL A 68 21.38 -21.02 -1.96
CA VAL A 68 22.06 -19.95 -1.21
C VAL A 68 22.95 -20.56 -0.12
N SER A 69 22.41 -21.48 0.69
CA SER A 69 23.18 -22.17 1.73
C SER A 69 24.33 -23.02 1.16
N LYS A 70 24.09 -23.74 0.05
CA LYS A 70 25.15 -24.49 -0.63
C LYS A 70 26.29 -23.60 -1.10
N LEU A 71 25.99 -22.40 -1.63
CA LEU A 71 27.02 -21.46 -2.03
C LEU A 71 27.77 -20.91 -0.81
N GLU A 72 27.08 -20.59 0.29
CA GLU A 72 27.70 -20.10 1.53
C GLU A 72 28.73 -21.10 2.10
N CYS A 73 28.44 -22.40 2.06
CA CYS A 73 29.35 -23.45 2.53
C CYS A 73 30.42 -23.86 1.50
N SER A 74 30.58 -23.13 0.39
CA SER A 74 31.50 -23.52 -0.69
C SER A 74 32.97 -23.32 -0.34
N ALA A 75 33.84 -24.23 -0.80
CA ALA A 75 35.29 -24.09 -0.70
C ALA A 75 35.85 -22.89 -1.50
N PHE A 76 35.10 -22.37 -2.49
CA PHE A 76 35.51 -21.22 -3.30
C PHE A 76 35.74 -19.95 -2.46
N TRP A 77 35.18 -19.83 -1.25
CA TRP A 77 35.44 -18.70 -0.34
C TRP A 77 36.86 -18.65 0.22
N ILE A 78 37.52 -19.80 0.31
CA ILE A 78 38.91 -19.90 0.77
C ILE A 78 39.84 -19.39 -0.35
N GLN A 79 39.48 -19.67 -1.60
CA GLN A 79 40.23 -19.28 -2.80
C GLN A 79 40.01 -17.79 -3.17
N CYS A 80 38.95 -17.16 -2.66
CA CYS A 80 38.70 -15.73 -2.83
C CYS A 80 39.71 -14.90 -2.02
N SER A 81 40.69 -14.34 -2.71
CA SER A 81 41.79 -13.56 -2.13
C SER A 81 41.36 -12.15 -1.71
N HIS A 82 40.40 -11.56 -2.42
CA HIS A 82 39.96 -10.19 -2.17
C HIS A 82 38.96 -10.09 -1.01
N GLN A 83 39.46 -9.71 0.17
CA GLN A 83 38.70 -9.63 1.42
C GLN A 83 37.38 -8.84 1.30
N LYS A 84 37.40 -7.64 0.72
CA LYS A 84 36.19 -6.80 0.62
C LYS A 84 35.10 -7.44 -0.25
N THR A 85 35.49 -8.12 -1.32
CA THR A 85 34.53 -8.86 -2.17
C THR A 85 33.95 -10.03 -1.39
N ARG A 86 34.80 -10.80 -0.73
CA ARG A 86 34.38 -11.93 0.11
C ARG A 86 33.36 -11.50 1.17
N ASP A 87 33.69 -10.47 1.94
CA ASP A 87 32.84 -10.00 3.04
C ASP A 87 31.53 -9.41 2.52
N GLY A 88 31.58 -8.61 1.44
CA GLY A 88 30.39 -8.05 0.82
C GLY A 88 29.44 -9.12 0.27
N LEU A 89 29.98 -10.13 -0.43
CA LEU A 89 29.18 -11.24 -0.96
C LEU A 89 28.63 -12.15 0.15
N LYS A 90 29.41 -12.43 1.20
CA LYS A 90 28.92 -13.19 2.36
C LYS A 90 27.78 -12.46 3.08
N ASN A 91 27.90 -11.14 3.26
CA ASN A 91 26.82 -10.33 3.82
C ASN A 91 25.54 -10.44 2.97
N LEU A 92 25.64 -10.40 1.64
CA LEU A 92 24.49 -10.62 0.75
C LEU A 92 23.87 -12.00 0.94
N LEU A 93 24.68 -13.06 1.08
CA LEU A 93 24.17 -14.40 1.33
C LEU A 93 23.46 -14.49 2.69
N HIS A 94 24.00 -13.87 3.73
CA HIS A 94 23.33 -13.83 5.03
C HIS A 94 21.98 -13.11 4.98
N ILE A 95 21.91 -11.99 4.26
CA ILE A 95 20.65 -11.28 3.97
C ILE A 95 19.67 -12.23 3.26
N MET A 96 20.11 -12.91 2.21
CA MET A 96 19.27 -13.84 1.43
C MET A 96 18.83 -15.07 2.24
N MET A 97 19.62 -15.49 3.22
CA MET A 97 19.26 -16.56 4.17
C MET A 97 18.32 -16.08 5.29
N GLY A 98 18.07 -14.77 5.40
CA GLY A 98 17.18 -14.19 6.39
C GLY A 98 17.83 -13.91 7.75
N ASN A 99 19.13 -13.64 7.81
CA ASN A 99 19.78 -13.24 9.05
C ASN A 99 19.25 -11.87 9.53
N ILE A 100 18.57 -11.86 10.67
CA ILE A 100 17.90 -10.65 11.20
C ILE A 100 18.88 -9.52 11.47
N LYS A 101 20.10 -9.82 11.95
CA LYS A 101 21.11 -8.78 12.25
C LYS A 101 21.55 -8.09 10.96
N ASP A 102 21.88 -8.87 9.95
CA ASP A 102 22.34 -8.37 8.65
C ASP A 102 21.22 -7.64 7.90
N LEU A 103 19.98 -8.13 7.97
CA LEU A 103 18.79 -7.46 7.44
C LEU A 103 18.53 -6.11 8.12
N THR A 104 18.63 -6.07 9.44
CA THR A 104 18.46 -4.82 10.21
C THR A 104 19.57 -3.83 9.87
N ALA A 105 20.81 -4.30 9.70
CA ALA A 105 21.93 -3.44 9.29
C ALA A 105 21.76 -2.90 7.86
N ALA A 106 21.22 -3.70 6.95
CA ALA A 106 21.09 -3.36 5.52
C ALA A 106 19.85 -2.51 5.18
N THR A 107 18.90 -2.36 6.10
CA THR A 107 17.66 -1.60 5.90
C THR A 107 17.71 -0.24 6.61
N SER A 108 17.11 0.77 6.01
CA SER A 108 17.04 2.14 6.54
C SER A 108 15.71 2.45 7.22
N HIS A 109 14.62 1.84 6.77
CA HIS A 109 13.27 2.11 7.27
C HIS A 109 12.56 0.83 7.72
N TRP A 110 11.64 0.93 8.70
CA TRP A 110 10.92 -0.22 9.24
C TRP A 110 10.14 -0.99 8.18
N LEU A 111 9.61 -0.30 7.15
CA LEU A 111 8.92 -0.94 6.02
C LEU A 111 9.84 -1.80 5.16
N GLU A 112 11.10 -1.40 4.98
CA GLU A 112 12.08 -2.19 4.24
C GLU A 112 12.40 -3.46 5.01
N LEU A 113 12.59 -3.34 6.34
CA LEU A 113 12.79 -4.46 7.23
C LEU A 113 11.56 -5.39 7.23
N PHE A 114 10.36 -4.84 7.33
CA PHE A 114 9.10 -5.57 7.29
C PHE A 114 8.93 -6.36 5.98
N ALA A 115 9.17 -5.72 4.83
CA ALA A 115 9.14 -6.40 3.53
C ALA A 115 10.22 -7.48 3.44
N SER A 116 11.40 -7.25 3.99
CA SER A 116 12.51 -8.21 3.97
C SER A 116 12.21 -9.51 4.73
N HIS A 117 11.38 -9.43 5.79
CA HIS A 117 10.90 -10.62 6.49
C HIS A 117 10.10 -11.55 5.56
N PHE A 118 9.23 -11.01 4.71
CA PHE A 118 8.50 -11.81 3.73
C PHE A 118 9.40 -12.31 2.60
N LEU A 119 10.40 -11.54 2.21
CA LEU A 119 11.30 -11.96 1.14
C LEU A 119 12.24 -13.11 1.55
N TYR A 120 12.80 -13.05 2.77
CA TYR A 120 13.95 -13.89 3.14
C TYR A 120 13.74 -14.79 4.37
N ILE A 121 12.73 -14.52 5.21
CA ILE A 121 12.50 -15.29 6.44
C ILE A 121 11.28 -16.18 6.32
N ARG A 122 10.12 -15.59 6.02
CA ARG A 122 8.84 -16.30 5.97
C ARG A 122 7.91 -15.64 4.95
N PRO A 123 7.79 -16.18 3.73
CA PRO A 123 7.01 -15.55 2.66
C PRO A 123 5.50 -15.47 2.86
N PHE A 124 4.95 -16.29 3.75
CA PHE A 124 3.52 -16.32 4.04
C PHE A 124 3.28 -16.05 5.52
N THR A 125 2.35 -15.16 5.80
CA THR A 125 1.91 -14.84 7.16
C THR A 125 0.87 -15.85 7.62
N VAL A 126 0.65 -15.89 8.93
CA VAL A 126 -0.40 -16.70 9.57
C VAL A 126 -1.70 -15.90 9.76
N GLY A 127 -1.78 -14.66 9.27
CA GLY A 127 -2.89 -13.73 9.48
C GLY A 127 -2.42 -12.31 9.78
N PHE A 128 -3.38 -11.39 9.97
CA PHE A 128 -3.12 -9.97 10.26
C PHE A 128 -2.47 -9.74 11.62
N GLU A 129 -2.88 -10.46 12.67
CA GLU A 129 -2.24 -10.37 14.00
C GLU A 129 -0.73 -10.60 13.93
N GLY A 130 -0.31 -11.64 13.20
CA GLY A 130 1.11 -11.93 12.98
C GLY A 130 1.83 -10.86 12.17
N MET A 131 1.14 -10.22 11.21
CA MET A 131 1.69 -9.10 10.45
C MET A 131 1.82 -7.85 11.32
N HIS A 132 0.83 -7.56 12.16
CA HIS A 132 0.85 -6.43 13.09
C HIS A 132 2.00 -6.56 14.08
N HIS A 133 2.13 -7.72 14.75
CA HIS A 133 3.21 -7.96 15.69
C HIS A 133 4.59 -7.82 15.04
N LEU A 134 4.74 -8.33 13.81
CA LEU A 134 5.98 -8.19 13.05
C LEU A 134 6.27 -6.73 12.69
N ALA A 135 5.27 -5.95 12.29
CA ALA A 135 5.42 -4.53 12.00
C ALA A 135 5.84 -3.74 13.25
N GLN A 136 5.20 -3.98 14.39
CA GLN A 136 5.58 -3.37 15.68
C GLN A 136 7.05 -3.65 16.02
N LYS A 137 7.50 -4.90 15.87
CA LYS A 137 8.90 -5.28 16.07
C LYS A 137 9.84 -4.54 15.11
N CYS A 138 9.47 -4.41 13.84
CA CYS A 138 10.27 -3.66 12.86
C CYS A 138 10.35 -2.17 13.20
N ILE A 139 9.24 -1.56 13.66
CA ILE A 139 9.19 -0.17 14.10
C ILE A 139 10.09 0.06 15.32
N GLN A 140 10.09 -0.87 16.28
CA GLN A 140 10.97 -0.80 17.45
C GLN A 140 12.46 -0.88 17.08
N LEU A 141 12.81 -1.73 16.10
CA LEU A 141 14.19 -1.89 15.62
C LEU A 141 14.64 -0.72 14.72
N LYS A 142 13.71 -0.06 14.04
CA LYS A 142 13.95 1.05 13.12
C LYS A 142 12.96 2.19 13.39
N PRO A 143 13.07 2.86 14.55
CA PRO A 143 12.18 3.96 14.88
C PRO A 143 12.35 5.07 13.85
N SER A 144 11.22 5.54 13.32
CA SER A 144 11.20 6.66 12.38
C SER A 144 11.00 7.94 13.18
N PHE A 145 11.92 8.89 13.03
CA PHE A 145 11.81 10.20 13.69
C PHE A 145 10.72 11.08 13.07
N ASP A 146 10.36 10.80 11.82
CA ASP A 146 9.27 11.48 11.13
C ASP A 146 7.93 10.82 11.45
N THR A 147 7.04 11.59 12.08
CA THR A 147 5.63 11.23 12.29
C THR A 147 4.84 11.39 10.98
N ASN A 148 5.26 10.67 9.94
CA ASN A 148 4.45 10.53 8.75
C ASN A 148 3.13 9.84 9.15
N GLY A 149 1.99 10.44 8.80
CA GLY A 149 0.67 9.86 9.07
C GLY A 149 0.50 8.44 8.51
N LEU A 150 1.34 8.11 7.52
CA LEU A 150 1.41 6.82 6.88
C LEU A 150 1.78 5.69 7.86
N THR A 151 2.68 5.91 8.83
CA THR A 151 3.02 4.86 9.82
C THR A 151 1.82 4.56 10.72
N GLY A 152 1.10 5.59 11.18
CA GLY A 152 -0.13 5.42 11.97
C GLY A 152 -1.21 4.69 11.18
N LEU A 153 -1.44 5.11 9.94
CA LEU A 153 -2.40 4.49 9.02
C LEU A 153 -2.09 3.01 8.77
N LEU A 154 -0.84 2.69 8.40
CA LEU A 154 -0.42 1.30 8.15
C LEU A 154 -0.52 0.45 9.41
N ASN A 155 -0.20 1.01 10.58
CA ASN A 155 -0.37 0.32 11.85
C ASN A 155 -1.85 0.01 12.13
N GLY A 156 -2.75 0.97 11.89
CA GLY A 156 -4.20 0.79 12.01
C GLY A 156 -4.76 -0.29 11.08
N ILE A 157 -4.32 -0.30 9.82
CA ILE A 157 -4.67 -1.35 8.84
C ILE A 157 -4.21 -2.72 9.33
N LEU A 158 -2.96 -2.82 9.77
CA LEU A 158 -2.40 -4.09 10.24
C LEU A 158 -3.06 -4.59 11.53
N SER A 159 -3.50 -3.69 12.41
CA SER A 159 -4.27 -4.04 13.61
C SER A 159 -5.75 -4.29 13.35
N GLU A 160 -6.20 -4.22 12.10
CA GLU A 160 -7.62 -4.36 11.72
C GLU A 160 -8.55 -3.41 12.51
N ASN A 161 -8.08 -2.18 12.77
CA ASN A 161 -8.80 -1.19 13.58
C ASN A 161 -9.32 -0.05 12.68
N PRO A 162 -10.61 -0.08 12.28
CA PRO A 162 -11.17 0.91 11.36
C PRO A 162 -11.21 2.32 11.96
N GLU A 163 -11.35 2.48 13.28
CA GLU A 163 -11.33 3.79 13.95
C GLU A 163 -9.98 4.47 13.81
N VAL A 164 -8.89 3.75 14.05
CA VAL A 164 -7.52 4.27 13.92
C VAL A 164 -7.24 4.62 12.47
N VAL A 165 -7.66 3.77 11.52
CA VAL A 165 -7.55 4.07 10.09
C VAL A 165 -8.28 5.35 9.74
N LEU A 166 -9.54 5.50 10.18
CA LEU A 166 -10.34 6.67 9.91
C LEU A 166 -9.75 7.93 10.56
N ALA A 167 -9.30 7.84 11.82
CA ALA A 167 -8.69 8.96 12.53
C ALA A 167 -7.41 9.46 11.85
N GLU A 168 -6.54 8.56 11.38
CA GLU A 168 -5.34 8.92 10.63
C GLU A 168 -5.68 9.47 9.24
N CYS A 169 -6.67 8.90 8.54
CA CYS A 169 -7.22 9.45 7.31
C CYS A 169 -7.70 10.89 7.49
N THR A 170 -8.53 11.16 8.50
CA THR A 170 -9.07 12.50 8.77
C THR A 170 -8.00 13.50 9.17
N LYS A 171 -6.99 13.07 9.94
CA LYS A 171 -5.92 13.95 10.41
C LYS A 171 -4.91 14.33 9.33
N LYS A 172 -4.67 13.44 8.37
CA LYS A 172 -3.50 13.53 7.47
C LYS A 172 -3.87 13.60 5.99
N PHE A 173 -5.09 13.23 5.64
CA PHE A 173 -5.59 13.22 4.27
C PHE A 173 -6.82 14.12 4.16
N GLY A 174 -7.20 14.44 2.92
CA GLY A 174 -8.34 15.32 2.65
C GLY A 174 -9.70 14.61 2.74
N PRO A 175 -10.81 15.36 2.77
CA PRO A 175 -12.17 14.81 2.86
C PRO A 175 -12.48 13.73 1.82
N TRP A 176 -11.95 13.86 0.59
CA TRP A 176 -12.09 12.82 -0.44
C TRP A 176 -11.59 11.45 0.01
N MET A 177 -10.40 11.39 0.62
CA MET A 177 -9.82 10.13 1.08
C MET A 177 -10.67 9.52 2.19
N VAL A 178 -11.15 10.35 3.12
CA VAL A 178 -11.97 9.88 4.25
C VAL A 178 -13.31 9.33 3.76
N THR A 179 -14.00 10.05 2.87
CA THR A 179 -15.28 9.62 2.29
C THR A 179 -15.18 8.26 1.62
N HIS A 180 -14.13 8.04 0.82
CA HIS A 180 -13.98 6.80 0.06
C HIS A 180 -13.26 5.69 0.82
N CYS A 181 -12.44 5.98 1.83
CA CYS A 181 -11.85 4.93 2.64
C CYS A 181 -12.90 4.19 3.48
N MET A 182 -14.00 4.86 3.85
CA MET A 182 -15.12 4.21 4.55
C MET A 182 -15.77 3.12 3.70
N GLU A 183 -15.92 3.33 2.39
CA GLU A 183 -16.43 2.31 1.46
C GLU A 183 -15.51 1.07 1.44
N LEU A 184 -14.19 1.28 1.48
CA LEU A 184 -13.21 0.20 1.55
C LEU A 184 -13.21 -0.51 2.91
N LEU A 185 -13.43 0.23 4.00
CA LEU A 185 -13.49 -0.32 5.35
C LEU A 185 -14.75 -1.17 5.55
N ALA A 186 -15.89 -0.76 5.01
CA ALA A 186 -17.17 -1.47 5.18
C ALA A 186 -17.33 -2.72 4.30
N ALA A 187 -16.63 -2.80 3.15
CA ALA A 187 -16.89 -3.80 2.11
C ALA A 187 -16.80 -5.28 2.53
N ASP A 188 -16.06 -5.60 3.59
CA ASP A 188 -15.92 -6.97 4.12
C ASP A 188 -15.59 -6.97 5.63
N ASN A 189 -16.20 -6.04 6.38
CA ASN A 189 -15.98 -5.92 7.82
C ASN A 189 -17.27 -5.46 8.52
N ASP A 190 -18.02 -6.43 9.08
CA ASP A 190 -19.30 -6.19 9.76
C ASP A 190 -19.18 -5.14 10.88
N TYR A 191 -18.07 -5.15 11.62
CA TYR A 191 -17.84 -4.18 12.69
C TYR A 191 -17.69 -2.76 12.14
N ALA A 192 -16.87 -2.59 11.10
CA ALA A 192 -16.70 -1.30 10.45
C ALA A 192 -17.99 -0.82 9.81
N ASP A 193 -18.74 -1.73 9.16
CA ASP A 193 -20.02 -1.43 8.54
C ASP A 193 -21.03 -0.89 9.57
N ILE A 194 -21.22 -1.59 10.69
CA ILE A 194 -22.09 -1.14 11.79
C ILE A 194 -21.59 0.20 12.33
N MET A 195 -20.30 0.31 12.65
CA MET A 195 -19.71 1.52 13.24
C MET A 195 -19.91 2.77 12.37
N LEU A 196 -19.81 2.61 11.04
CA LEU A 196 -19.86 3.70 10.07
C LEU A 196 -21.28 4.17 9.78
N HIS A 197 -22.26 3.25 9.77
CA HIS A 197 -23.66 3.52 9.43
C HIS A 197 -24.55 3.79 10.65
N GLU A 198 -24.12 3.45 11.87
CA GLU A 198 -24.88 3.75 13.08
C GLU A 198 -25.01 5.26 13.30
N GLU A 199 -26.26 5.73 13.44
CA GLU A 199 -26.58 7.12 13.74
C GLU A 199 -26.13 7.49 15.16
N ARG A 200 -25.49 8.65 15.29
CA ARG A 200 -24.97 9.08 16.58
C ARG A 200 -25.61 10.39 17.04
N PRO A 201 -26.20 10.45 18.25
CA PRO A 201 -26.82 11.66 18.78
C PRO A 201 -25.86 12.86 18.84
N ASN A 202 -24.57 12.61 19.13
CA ASN A 202 -23.52 13.63 19.17
C ASN A 202 -23.18 14.22 17.80
N PHE A 203 -23.63 13.62 16.70
CA PHE A 203 -23.53 14.18 15.34
C PHE A 203 -24.85 14.78 14.85
N GLY A 204 -25.83 14.95 15.74
CA GLY A 204 -27.16 15.44 15.35
C GLY A 204 -27.99 14.36 14.66
N GLY A 205 -27.79 13.09 15.04
CA GLY A 205 -28.57 11.96 14.54
C GLY A 205 -28.12 11.42 13.17
N ILE A 206 -26.92 11.81 12.69
CA ILE A 206 -26.35 11.26 11.45
C ILE A 206 -25.23 10.27 11.76
N SER A 207 -24.94 9.41 10.79
CA SER A 207 -23.84 8.45 10.86
C SER A 207 -22.48 9.11 10.59
N ILE A 208 -21.38 8.40 10.88
CA ILE A 208 -20.02 8.86 10.52
C ILE A 208 -19.89 8.98 8.99
N GLU A 209 -20.47 8.03 8.28
CA GLU A 209 -20.46 7.99 6.83
C GLU A 209 -21.17 9.21 6.24
N GLU A 210 -22.39 9.49 6.71
CA GLU A 210 -23.16 10.66 6.28
C GLU A 210 -22.41 11.95 6.61
N LEU A 211 -21.88 12.10 7.83
CA LEU A 211 -21.10 13.27 8.23
C LEU A 211 -19.98 13.59 7.24
N HIS A 212 -19.14 12.61 6.89
CA HIS A 212 -18.00 12.86 6.00
C HIS A 212 -18.42 12.99 4.53
N ARG A 213 -19.52 12.37 4.10
CA ARG A 213 -20.12 12.65 2.77
C ARG A 213 -20.60 14.09 2.66
N LEU A 214 -21.26 14.61 3.69
CA LEU A 214 -21.71 16.02 3.74
C LEU A 214 -20.51 16.98 3.68
N VAL A 215 -19.47 16.72 4.47
CA VAL A 215 -18.22 17.52 4.46
C VAL A 215 -17.59 17.52 3.07
N TYR A 216 -17.47 16.35 2.43
CA TYR A 216 -16.88 16.28 1.10
C TYR A 216 -17.75 16.94 0.03
N ALA A 217 -19.07 16.78 0.10
CA ALA A 217 -20.00 17.48 -0.79
C ALA A 217 -19.87 19.01 -0.68
N GLN A 218 -19.67 19.55 0.52
CA GLN A 218 -19.42 20.99 0.72
C GLN A 218 -18.12 21.44 0.04
N VAL A 219 -17.04 20.66 0.13
CA VAL A 219 -15.78 20.92 -0.58
C VAL A 219 -15.99 20.88 -2.09
N LEU A 220 -16.77 19.93 -2.61
CA LEU A 220 -17.09 19.88 -4.04
C LEU A 220 -17.87 21.11 -4.51
N CYS A 221 -18.79 21.60 -3.68
CA CYS A 221 -19.63 22.76 -3.98
C CYS A 221 -18.87 24.09 -3.98
N SER A 222 -17.75 24.20 -3.28
CA SER A 222 -16.96 25.43 -3.24
C SER A 222 -16.22 25.72 -4.56
N HIS A 223 -16.18 24.74 -5.48
CA HIS A 223 -15.43 24.84 -6.73
C HIS A 223 -16.33 24.71 -7.97
N SER A 224 -16.13 25.60 -8.94
CA SER A 224 -16.95 25.74 -10.15
C SER A 224 -16.90 24.55 -11.13
N SER A 225 -15.86 23.71 -11.04
CA SER A 225 -15.68 22.53 -11.89
C SER A 225 -16.20 21.24 -11.25
N THR A 226 -16.28 21.18 -9.92
CA THR A 226 -16.61 19.94 -9.19
C THR A 226 -17.98 19.97 -8.53
N TRP A 227 -18.64 21.13 -8.46
CA TRP A 227 -19.96 21.25 -7.82
C TRP A 227 -21.01 20.29 -8.39
N GLN A 228 -20.91 19.93 -9.68
CA GLN A 228 -21.86 19.05 -10.34
C GLN A 228 -21.85 17.62 -9.78
N ILE A 229 -20.77 17.24 -9.08
CA ILE A 229 -20.58 15.92 -8.47
C ILE A 229 -21.19 15.88 -7.06
N ALA A 230 -21.24 17.02 -6.36
CA ALA A 230 -21.76 17.09 -5.00
C ALA A 230 -23.19 16.53 -4.81
N PRO A 231 -24.15 16.76 -5.75
CA PRO A 231 -25.49 16.17 -5.68
C PRO A 231 -25.49 14.65 -5.55
N THR A 232 -24.56 13.95 -6.20
CA THR A 232 -24.45 12.49 -6.13
C THR A 232 -24.11 12.01 -4.72
N TYR A 233 -23.26 12.74 -4.00
CA TYR A 233 -22.95 12.42 -2.60
C TYR A 233 -24.12 12.78 -1.68
N LEU A 234 -24.75 13.93 -1.91
CA LEU A 234 -25.88 14.40 -1.09
C LEU A 234 -27.13 13.53 -1.25
N SER A 235 -27.39 12.98 -2.44
CA SER A 235 -28.51 12.07 -2.67
C SER A 235 -28.37 10.74 -1.91
N SER A 236 -27.15 10.39 -1.51
CA SER A 236 -26.86 9.18 -0.73
C SER A 236 -26.90 9.42 0.78
N CYS A 237 -27.15 10.65 1.23
CA CYS A 237 -27.28 11.00 2.65
C CYS A 237 -28.75 11.00 3.05
N LEU A 238 -29.14 10.08 3.94
CA LEU A 238 -30.54 9.81 4.28
C LEU A 238 -31.22 10.92 5.09
N ASN A 239 -30.45 11.62 5.94
CA ASN A 239 -31.02 12.56 6.90
C ASN A 239 -30.89 14.02 6.44
N GLN A 240 -29.67 14.52 6.27
CA GLN A 240 -29.41 15.93 6.01
C GLN A 240 -29.09 16.25 4.53
N GLY A 241 -28.87 15.22 3.71
CA GLY A 241 -28.47 15.36 2.30
C GLY A 241 -29.42 16.21 1.45
N LEU A 242 -30.71 15.91 1.54
CA LEU A 242 -31.74 16.58 0.74
C LEU A 242 -31.88 18.08 1.06
N GLY A 243 -31.85 18.44 2.34
CA GLY A 243 -31.93 19.85 2.76
C GLY A 243 -30.72 20.66 2.27
N LEU A 244 -29.52 20.08 2.32
CA LEU A 244 -28.31 20.71 1.77
C LEU A 244 -28.36 20.82 0.24
N LEU A 245 -28.89 19.81 -0.45
CA LEU A 245 -29.07 19.82 -1.89
C LEU A 245 -30.01 20.93 -2.35
N GLU A 246 -31.10 21.17 -1.63
CA GLU A 246 -32.03 22.27 -1.87
C GLU A 246 -31.34 23.63 -1.74
N ILE A 247 -30.59 23.85 -0.64
CA ILE A 247 -29.84 25.08 -0.41
C ILE A 247 -28.83 25.34 -1.54
N LEU A 248 -28.15 24.30 -2.03
CA LEU A 248 -27.17 24.42 -3.10
C LEU A 248 -27.79 24.78 -4.44
N LEU A 249 -28.96 24.22 -4.75
CA LEU A 249 -29.72 24.55 -5.95
C LEU A 249 -30.19 26.01 -5.96
N LEU A 250 -30.57 26.52 -4.79
CA LEU A 250 -31.01 27.92 -4.64
C LEU A 250 -29.85 28.91 -4.78
N LYS A 251 -28.65 28.56 -4.30
CA LYS A 251 -27.46 29.44 -4.35
C LYS A 251 -26.73 29.47 -5.70
N GLN A 252 -27.18 28.71 -6.70
CA GLN A 252 -26.53 28.66 -8.01
C GLN A 252 -26.69 29.98 -8.78
N PRO A 253 -25.60 30.67 -9.16
CA PRO A 253 -25.68 31.84 -10.02
C PRO A 253 -26.20 31.44 -11.40
N ILE A 254 -27.29 32.08 -11.81
CA ILE A 254 -27.89 31.93 -13.14
C ILE A 254 -27.02 32.74 -14.10
N GLN A 255 -26.03 32.11 -14.71
CA GLN A 255 -25.40 32.63 -15.92
C GLN A 255 -25.75 31.73 -17.10
N ASP A 256 -26.01 32.38 -18.23
CA ASP A 256 -26.62 31.83 -19.45
C ASP A 256 -25.99 30.49 -19.86
N ASN A 257 -26.86 29.50 -20.12
CA ASN A 257 -26.62 28.04 -20.34
C ASN A 257 -26.68 27.08 -19.13
N ARG A 258 -26.92 27.54 -17.89
CA ARG A 258 -27.10 26.63 -16.72
C ARG A 258 -28.54 26.17 -16.42
N LEU A 259 -29.55 26.67 -17.13
CA LEU A 259 -30.95 26.19 -17.02
C LEU A 259 -31.08 24.69 -17.32
N VAL A 260 -30.31 24.18 -18.29
CA VAL A 260 -30.26 22.75 -18.65
C VAL A 260 -29.67 21.90 -17.52
N LEU A 261 -28.71 22.43 -16.76
CA LEU A 261 -28.10 21.76 -15.61
C LEU A 261 -29.04 21.72 -14.40
N LYS A 262 -29.80 22.80 -14.15
CA LYS A 262 -30.89 22.78 -13.16
C LYS A 262 -31.92 21.72 -13.51
N VAL A 263 -32.36 21.63 -14.76
CA VAL A 263 -33.33 20.60 -15.22
C VAL A 263 -32.75 19.18 -15.13
N ARG A 264 -31.46 18.97 -15.42
CA ARG A 264 -30.81 17.64 -15.25
C ARG A 264 -30.63 17.25 -13.79
N LEU A 265 -30.27 18.17 -12.90
CA LEU A 265 -30.27 17.93 -11.46
C LEU A 265 -31.68 17.68 -10.93
N PHE A 266 -32.67 18.41 -11.43
CA PHE A 266 -34.07 18.20 -11.10
C PHE A 266 -34.52 16.80 -11.51
N ASN A 267 -34.14 16.34 -12.71
CA ASN A 267 -34.35 14.96 -13.14
C ASN A 267 -33.61 13.95 -12.25
N LEU A 268 -32.39 14.24 -11.79
CA LEU A 268 -31.64 13.39 -10.84
C LEU A 268 -32.41 13.26 -9.52
N ILE A 269 -32.93 14.37 -8.98
CA ILE A 269 -33.75 14.43 -7.77
C ILE A 269 -35.08 13.68 -7.96
N PHE A 270 -35.70 13.81 -9.13
CA PHE A 270 -36.92 13.07 -9.49
C PHE A 270 -36.68 11.57 -9.62
N THR A 271 -35.56 11.14 -10.21
CA THR A 271 -35.16 9.72 -10.27
C THR A 271 -34.77 9.16 -8.91
N CYS A 272 -34.31 9.98 -7.98
CA CYS A 272 -34.08 9.62 -6.57
C CYS A 272 -35.36 9.64 -5.72
N GLY A 273 -36.55 9.86 -6.32
CA GLY A 273 -37.85 9.65 -5.67
C GLY A 273 -38.40 10.84 -4.88
N VAL A 274 -37.89 12.07 -5.08
CA VAL A 274 -38.35 13.24 -4.33
C VAL A 274 -39.28 14.11 -5.18
N SER A 275 -40.57 14.07 -4.87
CA SER A 275 -41.57 15.03 -5.35
C SER A 275 -41.40 16.37 -4.64
N VAL A 276 -40.47 17.22 -5.10
CA VAL A 276 -40.39 18.61 -4.62
C VAL A 276 -41.41 19.46 -5.37
N PHE A 277 -42.56 19.74 -4.75
CA PHE A 277 -43.51 20.74 -5.22
C PHE A 277 -42.95 22.15 -4.95
N PHE A 278 -42.60 22.88 -6.00
CA PHE A 278 -42.46 24.34 -5.93
C PHE A 278 -43.55 24.99 -6.77
N SER A 279 -44.49 25.65 -6.09
CA SER A 279 -45.33 26.68 -6.70
C SER A 279 -44.44 27.86 -7.08
N VAL A 280 -44.44 28.19 -8.37
CA VAL A 280 -43.85 29.43 -8.87
C VAL A 280 -44.84 30.55 -8.60
N THR A 281 -44.49 31.47 -7.70
CA THR A 281 -45.02 32.84 -7.64
C THR A 281 -43.86 33.80 -7.63
#